data_AF-A0A3N2APW0-F1
#
_entry.id   AF-A0A3N2APW0-F1
#
_cell.length_a   1.000
_cell.length_b   1.000
_cell.length_c   1.000
_cell.angle_alpha   90.00
_cell.angle_beta   90.00
_cell.angle_gamma   90.00
#
_symmetry.space_group_name_H-M   'P 1'
#
loop_
_entity.id
_entity.type
_entity.pdbx_description
1 polymer ?
#
loop_
_entity_poly.entity_id
_entity_poly.type
_entity_poly.pdbx_seq_one_letter_code
_entity_poly.pdbx_strand_id
1 'polypeptide(L)'
;MTEAEPLLSVLGTRWVEDPTVDVRWRGFLRLRMDVVDAQARRSLGWTVDGEPVRDWFTTDDVELNETTHIVEGATDGGLVDASLGAPLPDRAAAFDPDVHFDDGRVAILFCAACGDLECGALSVDLRWTETTVEWRNVTYQDTISGELWTPEMPVRSVRFEREAYEATIRDLLGQWGTRRK
;
A
#
# COMPACT_ATOMS: atom_id res chain seq x y z
N MET A 1 -26.90 -13.06 22.50
CA MET A 1 -25.76 -12.14 22.59
C MET A 1 -25.65 -11.49 21.23
N THR A 2 -26.08 -10.24 21.10
CA THR A 2 -25.99 -9.51 19.84
C THR A 2 -24.57 -8.99 19.74
N GLU A 3 -23.76 -9.61 18.88
CA GLU A 3 -22.47 -9.06 18.47
C GLU A 3 -22.78 -7.68 17.87
N ALA A 4 -22.27 -6.61 18.47
CA ALA A 4 -22.44 -5.28 17.91
C ALA A 4 -21.82 -5.29 16.52
N GLU A 5 -22.57 -4.86 15.49
CA GLU A 5 -22.00 -4.76 14.15
C GLU A 5 -20.78 -3.82 14.22
N PRO A 6 -19.62 -4.24 13.69
CA PRO A 6 -18.43 -3.40 13.72
C PRO A 6 -18.71 -2.08 13.01
N LEU A 7 -18.33 -0.97 13.65
CA LEU A 7 -18.49 0.37 13.10
C LEU A 7 -17.78 0.44 11.74
N LEU A 8 -18.42 1.11 10.77
CA LEU A 8 -17.82 1.38 9.47
C LEU A 8 -16.78 2.49 9.62
N SER A 9 -15.57 2.22 9.17
CA SER A 9 -14.48 3.18 9.09
C SER A 9 -14.54 3.99 7.80
N VAL A 10 -13.79 5.09 7.77
CA VAL A 10 -13.64 5.98 6.61
C VAL A 10 -12.24 5.83 6.02
N LEU A 11 -12.17 5.47 4.74
CA LEU A 11 -10.93 5.51 3.97
C LEU A 11 -10.63 6.96 3.55
N GLY A 12 -9.41 7.40 3.81
CA GLY A 12 -8.89 8.68 3.36
C GLY A 12 -7.45 8.58 2.89
N THR A 13 -6.85 9.73 2.60
CA THR A 13 -5.44 9.84 2.25
C THR A 13 -4.78 11.06 2.88
N ARG A 14 -3.46 11.01 3.03
CA ARG A 14 -2.66 12.10 3.55
C ARG A 14 -1.30 12.11 2.88
N TRP A 15 -0.77 13.30 2.56
CA TRP A 15 0.62 13.43 2.16
C TRP A 15 1.53 13.23 3.36
N VAL A 16 2.50 12.34 3.20
CA VAL A 16 3.46 12.00 4.23
C VAL A 16 4.87 12.21 3.70
N GLU A 17 5.78 12.63 4.58
CA GLU A 17 7.20 12.69 4.27
C GLU A 17 7.80 11.31 4.47
N ASP A 18 8.49 10.82 3.44
CA ASP A 18 9.16 9.54 3.47
C ASP A 18 10.66 9.78 3.65
N PRO A 19 11.30 9.13 4.63
CA PRO A 19 12.75 9.07 4.68
C PRO A 19 13.20 8.26 3.46
N THR A 20 13.65 8.94 2.42
CA THR A 20 14.16 8.27 1.24
C THR A 20 15.62 7.90 1.47
N VAL A 21 15.93 6.65 1.16
CA VAL A 21 17.31 6.19 1.02
C VAL A 21 17.55 5.86 -0.45
N ASP A 22 18.63 6.38 -1.01
CA ASP A 22 19.12 6.04 -2.34
C ASP A 22 20.20 4.97 -2.22
N VAL A 23 20.25 4.07 -3.20
CA VAL A 23 21.18 2.94 -3.20
C VAL A 23 22.25 3.19 -4.24
N ARG A 24 23.48 3.47 -3.78
CA ARG A 24 24.64 3.64 -4.64
C ARG A 24 25.49 2.39 -4.68
N TRP A 25 25.58 1.81 -5.87
CA TRP A 25 26.51 0.71 -6.13
C TRP A 25 27.93 1.23 -6.39
N ARG A 26 28.91 0.82 -5.58
CA ARG A 26 30.33 1.22 -5.71
C ARG A 26 31.26 0.04 -6.02
N GLY A 27 32.41 0.37 -6.61
CA GLY A 27 33.49 -0.56 -6.97
C GLY A 27 33.46 -0.95 -8.46
N PHE A 28 34.62 -1.40 -8.98
CA PHE A 28 34.81 -1.77 -10.39
C PHE A 28 33.85 -2.87 -10.87
N LEU A 29 33.31 -3.66 -9.93
CA LEU A 29 32.33 -4.73 -10.19
C LEU A 29 30.93 -4.45 -9.60
N ARG A 30 30.66 -3.23 -9.07
CA ARG A 30 29.40 -2.89 -8.37
C ARG A 30 28.99 -3.90 -7.27
N LEU A 31 29.96 -4.50 -6.58
CA LEU A 31 29.69 -5.52 -5.54
C LEU A 31 29.38 -4.93 -4.16
N ARG A 32 29.46 -3.60 -3.99
CA ARG A 32 29.16 -2.93 -2.72
C ARG A 32 27.98 -1.99 -2.87
N MET A 33 27.01 -2.17 -1.99
CA MET A 33 25.82 -1.34 -1.85
C MET A 33 26.04 -0.32 -0.73
N ASP A 34 26.04 0.97 -1.06
CA ASP A 34 25.97 2.04 -0.07
C ASP A 34 24.55 2.59 -0.04
N VAL A 35 23.91 2.55 1.13
CA VAL A 35 22.67 3.27 1.40
C VAL A 35 23.06 4.72 1.71
N VAL A 36 22.56 5.68 0.93
CA VAL A 36 22.83 7.12 1.12
C VAL A 36 21.52 7.86 1.33
N ASP A 37 21.54 8.90 2.16
CA ASP A 37 20.37 9.76 2.36
C ASP A 37 19.97 10.42 1.04
N ALA A 38 18.72 10.19 0.64
CA ALA A 38 18.13 10.90 -0.48
C ALA A 38 17.34 12.11 0.01
N GLN A 39 17.01 13.01 -0.92
CA GLN A 39 16.12 14.12 -0.62
C GLN A 39 14.74 13.55 -0.25
N ALA A 40 14.27 13.89 0.96
CA ALA A 40 12.95 13.50 1.44
C ALA A 40 11.91 13.69 0.34
N ARG A 41 11.17 12.62 0.04
CA ARG A 41 10.06 12.65 -0.92
C ARG A 41 8.77 12.65 -0.15
N ARG A 42 7.74 13.21 -0.77
CA ARG A 42 6.39 13.12 -0.22
C ARG A 42 5.62 12.11 -1.04
N SER A 43 4.97 11.19 -0.36
CA SER A 43 4.01 10.27 -0.95
C SER A 43 2.63 10.49 -0.38
N LEU A 44 1.62 10.01 -1.10
CA LEU A 44 0.28 9.94 -0.58
C LEU A 44 0.08 8.61 0.16
N GLY A 45 -0.07 8.64 1.49
CA GLY A 45 -0.39 7.46 2.28
C GLY A 45 -1.89 7.26 2.44
N TRP A 46 -2.32 6.00 2.61
CA TRP A 46 -3.68 5.66 3.04
C TRP A 46 -3.89 5.99 4.51
N THR A 47 -5.09 6.46 4.84
CA THR A 47 -5.55 6.63 6.22
C THR A 47 -6.87 5.91 6.44
N VAL A 48 -7.09 5.40 7.64
CA VAL A 48 -8.36 4.84 8.09
C VAL A 48 -8.77 5.58 9.36
N ASP A 49 -9.95 6.20 9.33
CA ASP A 49 -10.43 7.09 10.40
C ASP A 49 -9.41 8.20 10.77
N GLY A 50 -8.61 8.62 9.78
CA GLY A 50 -7.56 9.63 9.91
C GLY A 50 -6.21 9.11 10.42
N GLU A 51 -6.12 7.85 10.85
CA GLU A 51 -4.88 7.19 11.25
C GLU A 51 -4.13 6.67 10.01
N PRO A 52 -2.83 6.95 9.82
CA PRO A 52 -2.06 6.38 8.73
C PRO A 52 -1.95 4.86 8.84
N VAL A 53 -2.24 4.15 7.75
CA VAL A 53 -2.23 2.68 7.74
C VAL A 53 -0.83 2.10 8.01
N ARG A 54 0.23 2.79 7.58
CA ARG A 54 1.62 2.36 7.81
C ARG A 54 1.98 2.32 9.32
N ASP A 55 1.34 3.16 10.13
CA ASP A 55 1.63 3.27 11.56
C ASP A 55 1.00 2.11 12.36
N TRP A 56 0.08 1.35 11.76
CA TRP A 56 -0.61 0.23 12.41
C TRP A 56 0.28 -0.95 12.78
N PHE A 57 1.41 -1.08 12.09
CA PHE A 57 2.32 -2.22 12.15
C PHE A 57 3.73 -1.79 12.57
N THR A 58 3.96 -0.51 12.85
CA THR A 58 5.21 -0.04 13.42
C THR A 58 5.34 -0.61 14.83
N THR A 59 6.47 -1.28 15.08
CA THR A 59 6.86 -1.75 16.42
C THR A 59 8.18 -1.10 16.81
N ASP A 60 8.59 -1.25 18.07
CA ASP A 60 9.89 -0.73 18.54
C ASP A 60 11.08 -1.33 17.75
N ASP A 61 10.90 -2.51 17.14
CA ASP A 61 11.93 -3.25 16.41
C ASP A 61 11.80 -3.14 14.87
N VAL A 62 10.64 -2.68 14.36
CA VAL A 62 10.35 -2.61 12.93
C VAL A 62 9.70 -1.27 12.59
N GLU A 63 10.46 -0.41 11.92
CA GLU A 63 9.95 0.82 11.31
C GLU A 63 9.55 0.54 9.85
N LEU A 64 8.24 0.49 9.62
CA LEU A 64 7.65 0.36 8.30
C LEU A 64 7.60 1.73 7.61
N ASN A 65 8.24 1.81 6.45
CA ASN A 65 8.30 3.03 5.62
C ASN A 65 7.50 2.85 4.32
N GLU A 66 6.62 1.86 4.25
CA GLU A 66 5.87 1.52 3.04
C GLU A 66 4.97 2.68 2.61
N THR A 67 4.92 2.88 1.30
CA THR A 67 4.31 4.03 0.65
C THR A 67 3.42 3.57 -0.50
N THR A 68 2.49 4.41 -0.94
CA THR A 68 1.91 4.22 -2.28
C THR A 68 2.91 4.67 -3.35
N HIS A 69 2.64 4.31 -4.61
CA HIS A 69 3.40 4.81 -5.75
C HIS A 69 3.09 6.28 -6.11
N ILE A 70 2.14 6.92 -5.41
CA ILE A 70 1.78 8.32 -5.66
C ILE A 70 2.79 9.20 -4.95
N VAL A 71 3.90 9.47 -5.63
CA VAL A 71 4.98 10.31 -5.14
C VAL A 71 4.90 11.69 -5.78
N GLU A 72 5.17 12.73 -5.00
CA GLU A 72 5.21 14.12 -5.48
C GLU A 72 6.23 14.25 -6.63
N GLY A 73 5.75 14.71 -7.79
CA GLY A 73 6.57 14.87 -8.99
C GLY A 73 6.80 13.59 -9.82
N ALA A 74 6.19 12.45 -9.47
CA ALA A 74 6.29 11.25 -10.30
C ALA A 74 5.62 11.43 -11.67
N THR A 75 6.29 10.99 -12.73
CA THR A 75 5.84 11.12 -14.13
C THR A 75 5.44 9.78 -14.75
N ASP A 76 5.78 8.65 -14.12
CA ASP A 76 5.34 7.32 -14.57
C ASP A 76 3.94 7.01 -13.98
N GLY A 77 2.99 6.79 -14.88
CA GLY A 77 1.59 6.59 -14.52
C GLY A 77 1.15 5.14 -14.37
N GLY A 78 1.95 4.17 -14.85
CA GLY A 78 1.53 2.78 -14.95
C GLY A 78 1.26 2.15 -13.59
N LEU A 79 2.29 2.11 -12.74
CA LEU A 79 2.21 1.55 -11.38
C LEU A 79 1.26 2.33 -10.47
N VAL A 80 1.11 3.64 -10.68
CA VAL A 80 0.13 4.42 -9.91
C VAL A 80 -1.30 3.99 -10.24
N ASP A 81 -1.61 3.81 -11.52
CA ASP A 81 -2.94 3.35 -11.93
C ASP A 81 -3.22 1.92 -11.47
N ALA A 82 -2.21 1.04 -11.55
CA ALA A 82 -2.30 -0.33 -11.07
C ALA A 82 -2.55 -0.37 -9.55
N SER A 83 -1.73 0.32 -8.75
CA SER A 83 -1.82 0.31 -7.28
C SER A 83 -3.08 0.97 -6.75
N LEU A 84 -3.56 2.06 -7.36
CA LEU A 84 -4.84 2.65 -7.02
C LEU A 84 -6.03 1.82 -7.53
N GLY A 85 -5.88 1.14 -8.66
CA GLY A 85 -6.94 0.36 -9.28
C GLY A 85 -7.16 -1.00 -8.63
N ALA A 86 -6.11 -1.65 -8.12
CA ALA A 86 -6.17 -3.00 -7.58
C ALA A 86 -7.20 -3.17 -6.46
N PRO A 87 -7.40 -2.19 -5.54
CA PRO A 87 -8.42 -2.28 -4.53
C PRO A 87 -9.84 -1.97 -5.03
N LEU A 88 -10.14 -1.95 -6.34
CA LEU A 88 -11.48 -1.78 -6.90
C LEU A 88 -11.98 -3.06 -7.60
N PRO A 89 -13.25 -3.45 -7.43
CA PRO A 89 -13.76 -4.74 -7.90
C PRO A 89 -13.86 -4.81 -9.43
N ASP A 90 -14.08 -3.67 -10.10
CA ASP A 90 -14.16 -3.56 -11.56
C ASP A 90 -12.79 -3.49 -12.24
N ARG A 91 -11.71 -3.37 -11.46
CA ARG A 91 -10.32 -3.29 -11.95
C ARG A 91 -9.43 -4.43 -11.48
N ALA A 92 -9.80 -5.11 -10.40
CA ALA A 92 -9.15 -6.33 -9.90
C ALA A 92 -9.24 -7.54 -10.87
N ALA A 93 -10.02 -7.44 -11.96
CA ALA A 93 -10.21 -8.53 -12.91
C ALA A 93 -8.97 -8.83 -13.78
N ALA A 94 -7.96 -7.97 -13.80
CA ALA A 94 -6.65 -8.27 -14.36
C ALA A 94 -5.69 -8.54 -13.20
N PHE A 95 -5.29 -9.79 -13.03
CA PHE A 95 -4.21 -10.16 -12.12
C PHE A 95 -2.94 -9.45 -12.58
N ASP A 96 -2.66 -8.30 -11.98
CA ASP A 96 -1.46 -7.53 -12.23
C ASP A 96 -0.41 -7.97 -11.20
N PRO A 97 0.66 -8.66 -11.63
CA PRO A 97 1.66 -9.23 -10.72
C PRO A 97 2.44 -8.15 -9.95
N ASP A 98 2.36 -6.89 -10.35
CA ASP A 98 3.03 -5.80 -9.65
C ASP A 98 2.25 -5.37 -8.39
N VAL A 99 0.98 -5.77 -8.25
CA VAL A 99 0.10 -5.32 -7.15
C VAL A 99 -0.77 -6.42 -6.53
N HIS A 100 -0.69 -7.65 -7.03
CA HIS A 100 -1.38 -8.82 -6.49
C HIS A 100 -0.39 -9.93 -6.09
N PHE A 101 -0.68 -10.60 -4.98
CA PHE A 101 0.00 -11.81 -4.55
C PHE A 101 -0.70 -13.06 -5.08
N ASP A 102 0.03 -14.17 -5.21
CA ASP A 102 -0.48 -15.45 -5.73
C ASP A 102 -1.67 -16.03 -4.93
N ASP A 103 -1.80 -15.67 -3.65
CA ASP A 103 -2.93 -16.06 -2.79
C ASP A 103 -4.18 -15.17 -2.97
N GLY A 104 -4.11 -14.20 -3.90
CA GLY A 104 -5.18 -13.27 -4.23
C GLY A 104 -5.22 -12.02 -3.35
N ARG A 105 -4.26 -11.83 -2.44
CA ARG A 105 -4.14 -10.60 -1.66
C ARG A 105 -3.66 -9.44 -2.53
N VAL A 106 -4.05 -8.24 -2.15
CA VAL A 106 -3.71 -7.01 -2.86
C VAL A 106 -2.73 -6.19 -2.04
N ALA A 107 -1.67 -5.69 -2.66
CA ALA A 107 -0.76 -4.73 -2.06
C ALA A 107 -1.41 -3.34 -1.95
N ILE A 108 -1.34 -2.73 -0.76
CA ILE A 108 -1.89 -1.39 -0.50
C ILE A 108 -0.82 -0.35 -0.16
N LEU A 109 0.34 -0.79 0.37
CA LEU A 109 1.54 0.03 0.57
C LEU A 109 2.77 -0.82 0.24
N PHE A 110 3.72 -0.24 -0.50
CA PHE A 110 4.85 -0.90 -1.12
C PHE A 110 6.17 -0.44 -0.49
N CYS A 111 7.22 -1.24 -0.59
CA CYS A 111 8.56 -0.86 -0.14
C CYS A 111 8.97 0.52 -0.68
N ALA A 112 9.32 1.47 0.20
CA ALA A 112 9.70 2.82 -0.22
C ALA A 112 11.00 2.91 -1.03
N ALA A 113 11.86 1.89 -0.97
CA ALA A 113 13.13 1.89 -1.69
C ALA A 113 12.96 1.53 -3.17
N CYS A 114 12.18 0.48 -3.47
CA CYS A 114 12.06 -0.06 -4.83
C CYS A 114 10.61 -0.13 -5.34
N GLY A 115 9.62 -0.11 -4.46
CA GLY A 115 8.21 -0.30 -4.81
C GLY A 115 7.83 -1.72 -5.24
N ASP A 116 8.73 -2.70 -5.05
CA ASP A 116 8.58 -4.06 -5.54
C ASP A 116 8.04 -5.00 -4.45
N LEU A 117 7.14 -5.92 -4.84
CA LEU A 117 6.57 -6.93 -3.95
C LEU A 117 7.61 -7.99 -3.49
N GLU A 118 8.73 -8.14 -4.20
CA GLU A 118 9.86 -8.97 -3.77
C GLU A 118 10.49 -8.44 -2.47
N CYS A 119 10.56 -7.12 -2.31
CA CYS A 119 11.01 -6.51 -1.04
C CYS A 119 9.91 -6.54 0.03
N GLY A 120 8.66 -6.61 -0.42
CA GLY A 120 7.46 -6.77 0.40
C GLY A 120 6.56 -5.54 0.42
N ALA A 121 5.34 -5.77 0.90
CA ALA A 121 4.27 -4.80 0.93
C ALA A 121 3.32 -5.09 2.09
N LEU A 122 2.63 -4.06 2.59
CA LEU A 122 1.40 -4.28 3.33
C LEU A 122 0.32 -4.74 2.36
N SER A 123 -0.19 -5.94 2.60
CA SER A 123 -1.17 -6.61 1.76
C SER A 123 -2.46 -6.90 2.52
N VAL A 124 -3.55 -7.10 1.78
CA VAL A 124 -4.88 -7.31 2.34
C VAL A 124 -5.68 -8.36 1.57
N ASP A 125 -6.49 -9.15 2.29
CA ASP A 125 -7.58 -9.94 1.69
C ASP A 125 -8.82 -9.04 1.55
N LEU A 126 -9.14 -8.65 0.32
CA LEU A 126 -10.29 -7.80 0.00
C LEU A 126 -11.57 -8.62 -0.13
N ARG A 127 -12.56 -8.32 0.72
CA ARG A 127 -13.91 -8.89 0.61
C ARG A 127 -14.94 -7.83 0.30
N TRP A 128 -15.74 -8.10 -0.72
CA TRP A 128 -16.77 -7.20 -1.22
C TRP A 128 -18.14 -7.77 -0.95
N THR A 129 -19.05 -6.89 -0.53
CA THR A 129 -20.49 -7.14 -0.55
C THR A 129 -21.17 -6.08 -1.42
N GLU A 130 -22.50 -6.08 -1.47
CA GLU A 130 -23.25 -5.03 -2.16
C GLU A 130 -23.04 -3.64 -1.53
N THR A 131 -22.79 -3.57 -0.22
CA THR A 131 -22.77 -2.30 0.54
C THR A 131 -21.48 -2.03 1.28
N THR A 132 -20.58 -3.02 1.41
CA THR A 132 -19.36 -2.85 2.19
C THR A 132 -18.12 -3.46 1.54
N VAL A 133 -16.97 -2.92 1.92
CA VAL A 133 -15.65 -3.47 1.61
C VAL A 133 -14.97 -3.82 2.92
N GLU A 134 -14.36 -4.98 3.01
CA GLU A 134 -13.55 -5.37 4.16
C GLU A 134 -12.12 -5.56 3.72
N TRP A 135 -11.23 -4.88 4.45
CA TRP A 135 -9.81 -5.18 4.47
C TRP A 135 -9.60 -6.21 5.56
N ARG A 136 -9.39 -7.48 5.18
CA ARG A 136 -9.15 -8.56 6.13
C ARG A 136 -7.69 -8.91 6.22
N ASN A 137 -7.29 -9.28 7.43
CA ASN A 137 -5.97 -9.81 7.74
C ASN A 137 -4.82 -8.92 7.26
N VAL A 138 -4.98 -7.59 7.25
CA VAL A 138 -3.94 -6.66 6.80
C VAL A 138 -2.66 -6.94 7.58
N THR A 139 -1.58 -7.21 6.85
CA THR A 139 -0.25 -7.49 7.38
C THR A 139 0.79 -7.38 6.25
N TYR A 140 2.06 -7.57 6.57
CA TYR A 140 3.17 -7.52 5.62
C TYR A 140 3.36 -8.88 4.92
N GLN A 141 3.67 -8.84 3.63
CA GLN A 141 3.91 -10.02 2.78
C GLN A 141 4.95 -9.69 1.71
N ASP A 142 5.79 -10.65 1.36
CA ASP A 142 6.70 -10.57 0.20
C ASP A 142 6.50 -11.75 -0.74
N THR A 143 6.88 -11.59 -2.02
CA THR A 143 6.75 -12.63 -3.04
C THR A 143 7.90 -13.64 -3.02
N ILE A 144 9.02 -13.33 -2.35
CA ILE A 144 10.20 -14.22 -2.29
C ILE A 144 9.91 -15.45 -1.43
N SER A 145 9.43 -15.22 -0.20
CA SER A 145 9.01 -16.27 0.73
C SER A 145 7.56 -16.69 0.47
N GLY A 146 6.73 -15.76 0.00
CA GLY A 146 5.28 -15.93 -0.08
C GLY A 146 4.61 -15.99 1.30
N GLU A 147 5.38 -15.85 2.38
CA GLU A 147 4.91 -15.93 3.75
C GLU A 147 4.46 -14.54 4.25
N LEU A 148 3.46 -14.52 5.12
CA LEU A 148 3.14 -13.32 5.89
C LEU A 148 4.27 -13.12 6.91
N TRP A 149 4.83 -11.92 6.95
CA TRP A 149 5.95 -11.62 7.83
C TRP A 149 5.56 -11.85 9.29
N THR A 150 6.43 -12.62 9.96
CA THR A 150 6.49 -13.07 11.37
C THR A 150 5.17 -13.24 12.15
N PRO A 151 5.03 -14.30 12.98
CA PRO A 151 3.85 -14.51 13.83
C PRO A 151 3.52 -13.37 14.81
N GLU A 152 4.45 -12.44 15.01
CA GLU A 152 4.37 -11.34 15.99
C GLU A 152 3.87 -10.04 15.36
N MET A 153 3.83 -9.95 14.03
CA MET A 153 3.23 -8.82 13.32
C MET A 153 1.75 -8.68 13.68
N PRO A 154 1.27 -7.49 14.06
CA PRO A 154 -0.14 -7.30 14.33
C PRO A 154 -0.93 -7.57 13.06
N VAL A 155 -2.09 -8.19 13.19
CA VAL A 155 -3.03 -8.40 12.09
C VAL A 155 -4.24 -7.53 12.34
N ARG A 156 -4.63 -6.72 11.35
CA ARG A 156 -5.81 -5.83 11.46
C ARG A 156 -6.85 -6.16 10.42
N SER A 157 -8.11 -5.97 10.79
CA SER A 157 -9.21 -5.98 9.84
C SER A 157 -10.09 -4.76 10.04
N VAL A 158 -10.54 -4.16 8.95
CA VAL A 158 -11.40 -2.98 8.95
C VAL A 158 -12.47 -3.10 7.87
N ARG A 159 -13.62 -2.48 8.11
CA ARG A 159 -14.77 -2.48 7.20
C ARG A 159 -15.15 -1.07 6.83
N PHE A 160 -15.48 -0.86 5.57
CA PHE A 160 -15.86 0.43 4.99
C PHE A 160 -17.24 0.34 4.36
N GLU A 161 -17.93 1.48 4.30
CA GLU A 161 -19.04 1.66 3.37
C GLU A 161 -18.49 1.68 1.94
N ARG A 162 -19.12 0.92 1.04
CA ARG A 162 -18.58 0.65 -0.29
C ARG A 162 -18.59 1.87 -1.20
N GLU A 163 -19.67 2.64 -1.24
CA GLU A 163 -19.77 3.80 -2.12
C GLU A 163 -18.70 4.84 -1.77
N ALA A 164 -18.52 5.14 -0.48
CA ALA A 164 -17.51 6.06 0.03
C ALA A 164 -16.08 5.55 -0.24
N TYR A 165 -15.83 4.27 0.00
CA TYR A 165 -14.54 3.63 -0.29
C TYR A 165 -14.17 3.76 -1.78
N GLU A 166 -15.09 3.37 -2.68
CA GLU A 166 -14.85 3.44 -4.11
C GLU A 166 -14.71 4.89 -4.61
N ALA A 167 -15.49 5.82 -4.06
CA ALA A 167 -15.42 7.24 -4.40
C ALA A 167 -14.05 7.83 -4.07
N THR A 168 -13.49 7.54 -2.89
CA THR A 168 -12.15 7.99 -2.50
C THR A 168 -11.09 7.55 -3.51
N ILE A 169 -11.10 6.26 -3.89
CA ILE A 169 -10.10 5.72 -4.82
C ILE A 169 -10.27 6.30 -6.23
N ARG A 170 -11.52 6.41 -6.72
CA ARG A 170 -11.80 6.93 -8.06
C ARG A 170 -11.47 8.42 -8.18
N ASP A 171 -11.67 9.20 -7.13
CA ASP A 171 -11.25 10.61 -7.10
C ASP A 171 -9.73 10.73 -7.22
N LEU A 172 -8.96 9.91 -6.48
CA LEU A 172 -7.50 9.87 -6.59
C LEU A 172 -7.01 9.50 -8.00
N LEU A 173 -7.63 8.47 -8.60
CA LEU A 173 -7.35 8.08 -9.99
C LEU A 173 -7.64 9.25 -10.97
N GLY A 174 -8.73 9.98 -10.77
CA GLY A 174 -9.08 11.16 -11.59
C GLY A 174 -8.11 12.32 -11.44
N GLN A 175 -7.70 12.62 -10.20
CA GLN A 175 -6.69 13.63 -9.91
C GLN A 175 -5.34 13.28 -10.55
N TRP A 176 -4.91 12.01 -10.45
CA TRP A 176 -3.65 11.56 -11.04
C TRP A 176 -3.69 11.50 -12.57
N GLY A 177 -4.81 11.05 -13.15
CA GLY A 177 -5.02 11.08 -14.61
C GLY A 177 -4.94 12.49 -15.20
N THR A 178 -5.32 13.52 -14.43
CA THR A 178 -5.23 14.93 -14.86
C THR A 178 -3.80 15.48 -14.77
N ARG A 179 -3.00 15.04 -13.79
CA ARG A 179 -1.59 15.46 -13.62
C ARG A 179 -0.64 14.90 -14.69
N ARG A 180 -1.06 13.86 -15.42
CA ARG A 180 -0.31 13.24 -16.52
C ARG A 180 -0.47 13.94 -17.88
N LYS A 181 -1.39 14.91 -18.00
CA LYS A 181 -1.60 15.70 -19.23
C LYS A 181 -0.82 17.01 -19.17
#